data_AF-A0A4C1VG53-F1
#
_entry.id   AF-A0A4C1VG53-F1
#
_cell.length_a   1.000
_cell.length_b   1.000
_cell.length_c   1.000
_cell.angle_alpha   90.00
_cell.angle_beta   90.00
_cell.angle_gamma   90.00
#
_symmetry.space_group_name_H-M   'P 1'
#
loop_
_entity.id
_entity.type
_entity.pdbx_description
1 polymer ?
#
loop_
_entity_poly.entity_id
_entity_poly.type
_entity_poly.pdbx_seq_one_letter_code
_entity_poly.pdbx_strand_id
1 'polypeptide(L)'
;MIVKLADGSVNNINVKLADVIVTLKHLNIPLTFIILPNSSNNETLLGIDFIRKAGLIINLSTNTWLTADRPHVIYPLRCETSVHTIECASTDVLRIDEGTMLSPPERDDLARLLQEYQDILHKGRTDDVCGTSH
;
A
#
# COMPACT_ATOMS: atom_id res chain seq x y z
N MET A 1 17.90 10.98 5.58
CA MET A 1 16.63 10.77 6.30
C MET A 1 16.47 9.28 6.49
N ILE A 2 16.05 8.82 7.66
CA ILE A 2 15.74 7.40 7.87
C ILE A 2 14.36 7.13 7.26
N VAL A 3 14.30 6.25 6.26
CA VAL A 3 13.07 5.83 5.59
C VAL A 3 12.87 4.35 5.87
N LYS A 4 11.70 4.01 6.41
CA LYS A 4 11.25 2.62 6.51
C LYS A 4 10.29 2.34 5.36
N LEU A 5 10.64 1.38 4.51
CA LEU A 5 9.85 0.99 3.36
C LEU A 5 8.82 -0.08 3.75
N ALA A 6 7.87 -0.33 2.85
CA ALA A 6 6.80 -1.30 3.07
C ALA A 6 7.31 -2.74 3.20
N ASP A 7 8.51 -3.05 2.71
CA ASP A 7 9.19 -4.34 2.89
C ASP A 7 9.85 -4.49 4.28
N GLY A 8 9.75 -3.47 5.14
CA GLY A 8 10.37 -3.44 6.47
C GLY A 8 11.84 -3.01 6.47
N SER A 9 12.45 -2.79 5.30
CA SER A 9 13.81 -2.28 5.21
C SER A 9 13.89 -0.86 5.75
N VAL A 10 14.97 -0.58 6.48
CA VAL A 10 15.26 0.75 7.03
C VAL A 10 16.53 1.25 6.37
N ASN A 11 16.41 2.31 5.59
CA ASN A 11 17.51 2.87 4.82
C ASN A 11 17.76 4.32 5.21
N ASN A 12 19.03 4.71 5.34
CA ASN A 12 19.39 6.12 5.44
C ASN A 12 19.58 6.66 4.01
N ILE A 13 18.54 7.32 3.52
CA ILE A 13 18.49 7.81 2.14
C ILE A 13 18.67 9.33 2.15
N ASN A 14 19.51 9.85 1.25
CA ASN A 14 19.51 11.27 0.93
C ASN A 14 18.32 11.55 -0.01
N VAL A 15 17.25 12.10 0.57
CA VAL A 15 15.99 12.37 -0.13
C VAL A 15 15.95 13.82 -0.59
N LYS A 16 15.26 14.09 -1.70
CA LYS A 16 14.91 15.46 -2.08
C LYS A 16 13.49 15.76 -1.63
N LEU A 17 13.24 17.00 -1.22
CA LEU A 17 11.92 17.48 -0.85
C LEU A 17 11.44 18.48 -1.89
N ALA A 18 10.15 18.43 -2.22
CA ALA A 18 9.54 19.38 -3.14
C ALA A 18 8.15 19.77 -2.64
N ASP A 19 7.91 21.06 -2.46
CA ASP A 19 6.58 21.59 -2.16
C ASP A 19 5.78 21.75 -3.45
N VAL A 20 4.64 21.07 -3.51
CA VAL A 20 3.81 20.97 -4.70
C VAL A 20 2.35 21.22 -4.32
N ILE A 21 1.63 21.92 -5.18
CA ILE A 21 0.17 22.06 -5.06
C ILE A 21 -0.46 20.95 -5.90
N VAL A 22 -1.12 19.99 -5.23
CA VAL A 22 -1.86 18.92 -5.89
C VAL A 22 -3.29 19.37 -6.12
N THR A 23 -3.71 19.42 -7.39
CA THR A 23 -5.10 19.73 -7.74
C THR A 23 -5.92 18.44 -7.82
N LEU A 24 -6.94 18.33 -6.96
CA LEU A 24 -7.92 17.24 -6.98
C LEU A 24 -9.32 17.82 -7.17
N LYS A 25 -9.85 17.74 -8.39
CA LYS A 25 -11.14 18.32 -8.77
C LYS A 25 -11.19 19.82 -8.43
N HIS A 26 -11.93 20.19 -7.39
CA HIS A 26 -12.07 21.58 -6.91
C HIS A 26 -11.09 21.97 -5.81
N LEU A 27 -10.30 21.03 -5.30
CA LEU A 27 -9.35 21.26 -4.22
C LEU A 27 -7.93 21.52 -4.76
N ASN A 28 -7.22 22.43 -4.11
CA ASN A 28 -5.80 22.67 -4.29
C ASN A 28 -5.10 22.38 -2.96
N ILE A 29 -4.31 21.31 -2.92
CA ILE A 29 -3.80 20.72 -1.69
C ILE A 29 -2.28 20.87 -1.66
N PRO A 30 -1.72 21.76 -0.82
CA PRO A 30 -0.27 21.91 -0.70
C PRO A 30 0.33 20.71 0.05
N LEU A 31 1.29 20.05 -0.58
CA LEU A 31 2.00 18.87 -0.07
C LEU A 31 3.50 19.00 -0.28
N THR A 32 4.26 18.40 0.64
CA THR A 32 5.70 18.23 0.48
C THR A 32 5.95 16.79 0.06
N PHE A 33 6.45 16.59 -1.16
CA PHE A 33 6.81 15.28 -1.67
C PHE A 33 8.21 14.90 -1.22
N ILE A 34 8.38 13.61 -0.93
CA ILE A 34 9.68 12.99 -0.70
C ILE A 34 10.07 12.27 -1.98
N ILE A 35 11.13 12.72 -2.62
CA ILE A 35 11.65 12.16 -3.86
C ILE A 35 12.84 11.28 -3.51
N LEU A 36 12.72 9.99 -3.84
CA LEU A 36 13.79 9.00 -3.68
C LEU A 36 14.58 8.94 -5.01
N PRO A 37 15.77 9.56 -5.08
CA PRO A 37 16.49 9.71 -6.36
C PRO A 37 16.97 8.39 -6.98
N ASN A 38 17.06 7.33 -6.19
CA ASN A 38 17.55 6.02 -6.61
C ASN A 38 16.40 5.01 -6.86
N SER A 39 15.15 5.47 -6.88
CA SER A 39 14.02 4.61 -7.22
C SER A 39 14.05 4.27 -8.71
N SER A 40 13.94 2.99 -9.06
CA SER A 40 13.81 2.54 -10.45
C SER A 40 12.42 2.85 -11.03
N ASN A 41 11.40 2.95 -10.16
CA ASN A 41 10.04 3.29 -10.52
C ASN A 41 9.69 4.66 -9.92
N ASN A 42 9.46 5.67 -10.76
CA ASN A 42 9.10 7.03 -10.33
C ASN A 42 7.61 7.16 -10.00
N GLU A 43 7.01 6.09 -9.48
CA GLU A 43 5.61 6.09 -9.07
C GLU A 43 5.42 7.01 -7.86
N THR A 44 4.37 7.82 -7.94
CA THR A 44 4.04 8.77 -6.89
C THR A 44 3.06 8.12 -5.93
N LEU A 45 3.48 7.97 -4.66
CA LEU A 45 2.60 7.49 -3.61
C LEU A 45 1.99 8.66 -2.85
N LEU A 46 0.66 8.72 -2.83
CA LEU A 46 -0.09 9.66 -2.00
C LEU A 46 -0.45 8.99 -0.68
N GLY A 47 0.15 9.49 0.39
CA GLY A 47 -0.01 8.91 1.72
C GLY A 47 -1.26 9.40 2.45
N ILE A 48 -1.33 9.02 3.72
CA ILE A 48 -2.40 9.44 4.62
C ILE A 48 -2.41 10.95 4.90
N ASP A 49 -1.27 11.63 4.71
CA ASP A 49 -1.15 13.07 4.79
C ASP A 49 -1.96 13.77 3.69
N PHE A 50 -1.90 13.26 2.45
CA PHE A 50 -2.75 13.71 1.36
C PHE A 50 -4.23 13.45 1.66
N ILE A 51 -4.58 12.22 2.04
CA ILE A 51 -5.97 11.82 2.35
C ILE A 51 -6.57 12.76 3.42
N ARG A 52 -5.81 13.03 4.49
CA ARG A 52 -6.25 13.88 5.59
C ARG A 52 -6.37 15.36 5.18
N LYS A 53 -5.39 15.91 4.44
CA LYS A 53 -5.45 17.31 3.96
C LYS A 53 -6.56 17.54 2.94
N ALA A 54 -6.80 16.57 2.08
CA ALA A 54 -7.87 16.61 1.08
C ALA A 54 -9.27 16.40 1.68
N GLY A 55 -9.36 15.96 2.95
CA GLY A 55 -10.63 15.59 3.58
C GLY A 55 -11.31 14.43 2.85
N LEU A 56 -10.53 13.48 2.33
CA LEU A 56 -11.06 12.36 1.56
C LEU A 56 -11.75 11.36 2.47
N ILE A 57 -12.96 10.98 2.09
CA ILE A 57 -13.70 9.85 2.64
C ILE A 57 -13.79 8.82 1.53
N ILE A 58 -13.11 7.69 1.72
CA ILE A 58 -13.00 6.63 0.73
C ILE A 58 -13.87 5.46 1.18
N ASN A 59 -14.82 5.07 0.34
CA ASN A 59 -15.65 3.90 0.54
C ASN A 59 -15.23 2.79 -0.43
N LEU A 60 -14.46 1.83 0.09
CA LEU A 60 -13.95 0.70 -0.68
C LEU A 60 -15.05 -0.31 -1.05
N SER A 61 -16.13 -0.43 -0.28
CA SER A 61 -17.20 -1.40 -0.61
C SER A 61 -17.96 -1.00 -1.87
N THR A 62 -18.01 0.29 -2.17
CA THR A 62 -18.65 0.84 -3.37
C THR A 62 -17.65 1.33 -4.40
N ASN A 63 -16.34 1.24 -4.13
CA ASN A 63 -15.28 1.88 -4.91
C ASN A 63 -15.64 3.34 -5.23
N THR A 64 -15.96 4.12 -4.20
CA THR A 64 -16.24 5.54 -4.33
C THR A 64 -15.43 6.37 -3.34
N TRP A 65 -15.32 7.66 -3.63
CA TRP A 65 -14.77 8.63 -2.71
C TRP A 65 -15.53 9.95 -2.80
N LEU A 66 -15.49 10.71 -1.71
CA LEU A 66 -16.04 12.04 -1.60
C LEU A 66 -15.11 12.91 -0.74
N THR A 67 -15.36 14.20 -0.72
CA THR A 67 -14.63 15.14 0.14
C THR A 67 -15.54 15.64 1.25
N ALA A 68 -14.99 15.83 2.44
CA ALA A 68 -15.74 16.27 3.62
C ALA A 68 -16.46 17.63 3.41
N ASP A 69 -15.94 18.50 2.53
CA ASP A 69 -16.55 19.78 2.17
C ASP A 69 -17.74 19.63 1.20
N ARG A 70 -17.82 18.51 0.47
CA ARG A 70 -18.90 18.21 -0.49
C ARG A 70 -19.41 16.77 -0.34
N PRO A 71 -20.07 16.44 0.79
CA PRO A 71 -20.52 15.08 1.09
C PRO A 71 -21.59 14.55 0.12
N HIS A 72 -22.23 15.42 -0.66
CA HIS A 72 -23.24 15.04 -1.65
C HIS A 72 -22.66 14.76 -3.05
N VAL A 73 -21.38 15.02 -3.28
CA VAL A 73 -20.71 14.80 -4.56
C VAL A 73 -19.84 13.56 -4.44
N ILE A 74 -20.32 12.46 -5.02
CA ILE A 74 -19.65 11.16 -4.96
C ILE A 74 -18.92 10.92 -6.27
N TYR A 75 -17.63 10.61 -6.20
CA TYR A 75 -16.80 10.26 -7.33
C TYR A 75 -16.49 8.76 -7.34
N PRO A 76 -16.38 8.12 -8.51
CA PRO A 76 -15.88 6.76 -8.59
C PRO A 76 -14.39 6.72 -8.23
N LEU A 77 -14.01 5.76 -7.38
CA LEU A 77 -12.64 5.34 -7.14
C LEU A 77 -12.26 4.33 -8.23
N ARG A 78 -11.49 4.79 -9.21
CA ARG A 78 -11.00 3.91 -10.28
C ARG A 78 -9.72 3.27 -9.82
N CYS A 79 -9.76 1.95 -9.60
CA CYS A 79 -8.55 1.16 -9.54
C CYS A 79 -8.07 0.93 -10.97
N GLU A 80 -6.76 1.00 -11.20
CA GLU A 80 -6.22 0.53 -12.47
C GLU A 80 -6.58 -0.94 -12.62
N THR A 81 -7.20 -1.31 -13.74
CA THR A 81 -7.49 -2.70 -14.12
C THR A 81 -6.18 -3.36 -14.54
N SER A 82 -5.21 -3.40 -13.64
CA SER A 82 -4.02 -4.21 -13.84
C SER A 82 -4.47 -5.66 -13.68
N VAL A 83 -4.42 -6.41 -14.79
CA VAL A 83 -4.51 -7.88 -14.82
C VAL A 83 -3.24 -8.51 -14.23
N HIS A 84 -2.36 -7.72 -13.58
CA HIS A 84 -1.40 -8.32 -12.68
C HIS A 84 -2.20 -8.78 -11.49
N THR A 85 -2.35 -10.11 -11.40
CA THR A 85 -2.58 -10.83 -10.14
C THR A 85 -1.99 -9.97 -9.06
N ILE A 86 -2.81 -9.47 -8.14
CA ILE A 86 -2.28 -8.81 -6.95
C ILE A 86 -1.41 -9.89 -6.32
N GLU A 87 -0.10 -9.81 -6.53
CA GLU A 87 0.85 -10.49 -5.69
C GLU A 87 0.72 -9.75 -4.38
N CYS A 88 -0.26 -10.19 -3.58
CA CYS A 88 -0.16 -10.07 -2.14
C CYS A 88 1.25 -10.54 -1.85
N ALA A 89 2.07 -9.69 -1.24
CA ALA A 89 3.41 -10.06 -0.84
C ALA A 89 3.27 -11.27 0.09
N SER A 90 3.35 -12.47 -0.50
CA SER A 90 3.46 -13.73 0.20
C SER A 90 4.91 -13.77 0.62
N THR A 91 5.23 -13.02 1.67
CA THR A 91 6.56 -13.11 2.24
C THR A 91 6.57 -14.36 3.09
N ASP A 92 7.33 -15.36 2.66
CA ASP A 92 7.56 -16.62 3.39
C ASP A 92 8.37 -16.43 4.68
N VAL A 93 8.70 -15.17 4.97
CA VAL A 93 9.54 -14.74 6.08
C VAL A 93 8.94 -13.45 6.65
N LEU A 94 9.00 -13.31 7.97
CA LEU A 94 8.71 -12.05 8.65
C LEU A 94 9.54 -10.91 8.07
N ARG A 95 8.99 -9.70 8.04
CA ARG A 95 9.81 -8.51 7.78
C ARG A 95 10.91 -8.40 8.83
N ILE A 96 12.02 -7.76 8.47
CA ILE A 96 13.21 -7.62 9.32
C ILE A 96 12.86 -7.09 10.72
N ASP A 97 11.88 -6.19 10.81
CA ASP A 97 11.42 -5.59 12.06
C ASP A 97 10.34 -6.40 12.79
N GLU A 98 9.56 -7.23 12.08
CA GLU A 98 8.50 -8.06 12.66
C GLU A 98 9.07 -9.19 13.52
N GLY A 99 10.27 -9.69 13.20
CA GLY A 99 10.97 -10.70 13.99
C GLY A 99 11.73 -10.17 15.21
N THR A 100 11.67 -8.87 15.51
CA THR A 100 12.45 -8.27 16.61
C THR A 100 11.94 -8.59 18.00
N MET A 101 10.67 -8.99 18.11
CA MET A 101 10.05 -9.44 19.36
C MET A 101 10.27 -10.93 19.64
N LEU A 102 10.88 -11.65 18.70
CA LEU A 102 11.23 -13.06 18.83
C LEU A 102 12.71 -13.19 19.17
N SER A 103 13.03 -14.07 20.11
CA SER A 103 14.41 -14.51 20.30
C SER A 103 14.92 -15.22 19.04
N PRO A 104 16.25 -15.29 18.82
CA PRO A 104 16.81 -16.02 17.69
C PRO A 104 16.25 -17.43 17.47
N PRO A 105 16.11 -18.30 18.49
CA PRO A 105 15.53 -19.64 18.29
C PRO A 105 14.04 -19.60 17.93
N GLU A 106 13.23 -18.72 18.53
CA GLU A 106 11.80 -18.60 18.19
C GLU A 106 11.60 -18.14 16.75
N ARG A 107 12.48 -17.25 16.27
CA ARG A 107 12.47 -16.80 14.87
C ARG A 107 12.86 -17.93 13.91
N ASP A 108 13.85 -18.75 14.27
CA ASP A 108 14.26 -19.90 13.45
C ASP A 108 13.18 -20.99 13.41
N ASP A 109 12.48 -21.21 14.53
CA ASP A 109 11.34 -22.13 14.61
C ASP A 109 10.14 -21.63 13.80
N LEU A 110 9.83 -20.33 13.87
CA LEU A 110 8.78 -19.72 13.08
C LEU A 110 9.12 -19.72 11.58
N ALA A 111 10.36 -19.43 11.19
CA ALA A 111 10.79 -19.49 9.80
C ALA A 111 10.64 -20.92 9.24
N ARG A 112 10.97 -21.93 10.05
CA ARG A 112 10.77 -23.34 9.69
C ARG A 112 9.31 -23.70 9.53
N LEU A 113 8.44 -23.20 10.43
CA LEU A 113 7.00 -23.40 10.35
C LEU A 113 6.41 -22.74 9.09
N LEU A 114 6.81 -21.51 8.78
CA LEU A 114 6.39 -20.82 7.57
C LEU A 114 6.86 -21.56 6.30
N GLN A 115 8.04 -22.18 6.35
CA GLN A 115 8.56 -23.02 5.28
C GLN A 115 7.84 -24.38 5.15
N GLU A 116 7.42 -24.96 6.27
CA GLU A 116 6.69 -26.24 6.31
C GLU A 116 5.29 -26.11 5.69
N TYR A 117 4.59 -25.01 5.99
CA TYR A 117 3.22 -24.75 5.50
C TYR A 117 3.17 -23.84 4.27
N GLN A 118 4.26 -23.80 3.50
CA GLN A 118 4.37 -23.00 2.27
C GLN A 118 3.25 -23.28 1.28
N ASP A 119 2.81 -24.54 1.19
CA ASP A 119 1.75 -25.02 0.31
C ASP A 119 0.36 -24.46 0.66
N ILE A 120 0.10 -24.18 1.95
CA ILE A 120 -1.15 -23.56 2.42
C ILE A 120 -1.08 -22.03 2.29
N LEU A 121 0.11 -21.47 2.46
CA LEU A 121 0.36 -20.03 2.38
C LEU A 121 0.50 -19.53 0.93
N HIS A 122 0.91 -20.40 0.01
CA HIS A 122 0.95 -20.09 -1.42
C HIS A 122 -0.41 -20.28 -2.09
N LYS A 123 -1.02 -19.14 -2.40
CA LYS A 123 -2.11 -18.92 -3.37
C LYS A 123 -3.43 -19.63 -3.06
N GLY A 124 -4.42 -18.80 -2.69
CA GLY A 124 -5.83 -19.15 -2.74
C GLY A 124 -6.23 -19.70 -4.11
N ARG A 125 -6.89 -20.85 -4.05
CA ARG A 125 -7.50 -21.58 -5.17
C ARG A 125 -8.22 -20.62 -6.12
N THR A 126 -7.82 -20.62 -7.39
CA THR A 126 -8.58 -20.04 -8.50
C THR A 126 -9.83 -20.89 -8.74
N ASP A 127 -10.88 -20.67 -7.97
CA ASP A 127 -12.22 -21.10 -8.37
C ASP A 127 -12.89 -19.91 -9.07
N ASP A 128 -12.73 -19.87 -10.39
CA ASP A 128 -13.53 -19.07 -11.31
C ASP A 128 -15.01 -19.45 -11.16
N VAL A 129 -15.77 -18.68 -10.37
CA VAL A 129 -17.22 -18.54 -10.56
C VAL A 129 -17.63 -17.11 -10.19
N CYS A 130 -17.33 -16.14 -11.06
CA CYS A 130 -18.15 -14.93 -11.11
C CYS A 130 -19.42 -15.28 -11.89
N GLY A 131 -20.49 -15.57 -11.16
CA GLY A 131 -21.80 -15.88 -11.72
C GLY A 131 -22.29 -14.77 -12.64
N THR A 132 -22.52 -15.12 -13.91
CA THR A 132 -23.45 -14.41 -14.76
C THR A 132 -24.85 -14.59 -14.19
N SER A 133 -25.51 -13.51 -13.77
CA SER A 133 -26.96 -13.48 -13.68
C SER A 133 -27.48 -12.11 -14.09
N HIS A 134 -28.43 -12.20 -15.03
CA HIS A 134 -29.26 -11.18 -15.68
C HIS A 134 -29.82 -10.07 -14.80
#